data_AF-A0A9D7IWE1-F1
#
_entry.id   AF-A0A9D7IWE1-F1
#
_cell.length_a   1.000
_cell.length_b   1.000
_cell.length_c   1.000
_cell.angle_alpha   90.00
_cell.angle_beta   90.00
_cell.angle_gamma   90.00
#
_symmetry.space_group_name_H-M   'P 1'
#
loop_
_entity.id
_entity.type
_entity.pdbx_description
1 polymer ?
#
loop_
_entity_poly.entity_id
_entity_poly.type
_entity_poly.pdbx_seq_one_letter_code
_entity_poly.pdbx_strand_id
1 'polypeptide(L)'
;MNKYDPHINLTSWLKYIDDLRHSPDWDSDEFPVDYKQTHISSVLLGRHHALKLKKPVNFGFLDYTTLEKRLKACEAEIRLNRRLCPGIYLKVQPISIIDGKPRLSAQGEVIDFGVLMNRLPASRMLDQMVNDGKVNETIIDRVATKLTAFHENAERGPEIEANGSIDQIRFNWEENFQQSSAYIGYTIPHQTYDSIRDWINHWFESNSGLLKNRVREGRICDGHGDVRCESICVTNEEIYIYDCIEFNNRFRCSDVASEVAFLATDLDARGRPDLGYYFTERYHAHSGDPYLFRMLPFYKCYRAYVRGKVLSFRLDEAEFSEAEKAEAAARASAFFDLSLRYASLLSEPSVILISGLSGTGKTAISRAIAGELGLRVVSADAARNFLYGQDKRPASYGEGVYTPLANERTYQMMMETGRRFLEREGSIILDATFRRRSDRDQVREMARQFGARLRLVECRLQEDLVKQRLQAREDLGDGLSDATWETYLHQREEFDPIDPASADSYLALNTESDLLTVSHTVTDWLRSQPA
;
A
#
# COMPACT_ATOMS: atom_id res chain seq x y z
N MET A 1 49.69 5.19 -19.07
CA MET A 1 48.96 6.48 -18.96
C MET A 1 47.50 6.15 -18.71
N ASN A 2 47.00 6.56 -17.54
CA ASN A 2 45.66 6.30 -16.99
C ASN A 2 44.55 6.37 -18.04
N LYS A 3 43.74 5.30 -18.14
CA LYS A 3 42.62 5.21 -19.10
C LYS A 3 41.26 4.97 -18.45
N TYR A 4 41.14 5.11 -17.14
CA TYR A 4 39.84 5.14 -16.48
C TYR A 4 39.67 6.51 -15.80
N ASP A 5 38.78 7.28 -16.39
CA ASP A 5 38.27 8.56 -15.93
C ASP A 5 37.69 8.39 -14.50
N PRO A 6 38.03 9.24 -13.52
CA PRO A 6 37.39 9.23 -12.19
C PRO A 6 35.87 9.49 -12.26
N HIS A 7 35.36 9.96 -13.40
CA HIS A 7 33.96 9.89 -13.75
C HIS A 7 33.73 8.63 -14.60
N ILE A 8 33.28 7.54 -13.99
CA ILE A 8 32.78 6.44 -14.81
C ILE A 8 31.59 6.98 -15.60
N ASN A 9 31.80 7.23 -16.88
CA ASN A 9 30.73 7.59 -17.81
C ASN A 9 29.66 6.49 -17.74
N LEU A 10 28.41 6.86 -17.45
CA LEU A 10 27.31 5.90 -17.28
C LEU A 10 27.16 4.96 -18.49
N THR A 11 27.41 5.44 -19.71
CA THR A 11 27.40 4.59 -20.91
C THR A 11 28.50 3.53 -20.88
N SER A 12 29.72 3.91 -20.46
CA SER A 12 30.82 2.96 -20.27
C SER A 12 30.55 2.02 -19.09
N TRP A 13 29.89 2.51 -18.05
CA TRP A 13 29.45 1.72 -16.90
C TRP A 13 28.50 0.60 -17.35
N LEU A 14 27.42 0.97 -18.06
CA LEU A 14 26.41 0.03 -18.54
C LEU A 14 26.99 -1.02 -19.49
N LYS A 15 27.96 -0.64 -20.32
CA LYS A 15 28.65 -1.60 -21.19
C LYS A 15 29.39 -2.68 -20.38
N TYR A 16 30.12 -2.31 -19.33
CA TYR A 16 30.82 -3.34 -18.54
C TYR A 16 29.83 -4.22 -17.76
N ILE A 17 28.67 -3.70 -17.35
CA ILE A 17 27.62 -4.51 -16.70
C ILE A 17 27.14 -5.61 -17.64
N ASP A 18 26.95 -5.28 -18.91
CA ASP A 18 26.59 -6.26 -19.94
C ASP A 18 27.72 -7.30 -20.15
N ASP A 19 28.98 -6.88 -20.10
CA ASP A 19 30.11 -7.83 -20.13
C ASP A 19 30.11 -8.76 -18.90
N LEU A 20 29.78 -8.26 -17.69
CA LEU A 20 29.69 -9.06 -16.46
C LEU A 20 28.60 -10.13 -16.50
N ARG A 21 27.50 -9.86 -17.23
CA ARG A 21 26.42 -10.81 -17.47
C ARG A 21 26.92 -12.10 -18.12
N HIS A 22 28.02 -12.01 -18.87
CA HIS A 22 28.66 -13.11 -19.58
C HIS A 22 29.97 -13.55 -18.94
N SER A 23 30.25 -13.12 -17.70
CA SER A 23 31.48 -13.52 -17.00
C SER A 23 31.50 -15.04 -16.76
N PRO A 24 32.62 -15.73 -16.99
CA PRO A 24 32.76 -17.14 -16.65
C PRO A 24 32.95 -17.38 -15.14
N ASP A 25 32.91 -16.32 -14.31
CA ASP A 25 32.92 -16.45 -12.84
C ASP A 25 31.54 -16.79 -12.27
N TRP A 26 30.48 -16.72 -13.07
CA TRP A 26 29.19 -17.32 -12.73
C TRP A 26 29.31 -18.84 -12.85
N ASP A 27 28.72 -19.56 -11.90
CA ASP A 27 28.60 -21.03 -12.01
C ASP A 27 27.81 -21.41 -13.27
N SER A 28 28.12 -22.56 -13.85
CA SER A 28 27.57 -22.94 -15.16
C SER A 28 26.05 -23.13 -15.16
N ASP A 29 25.46 -23.44 -14.01
CA ASP A 29 24.03 -23.55 -13.78
C ASP A 29 23.35 -22.19 -13.56
N GLU A 30 24.09 -21.08 -13.43
CA GLU A 30 23.51 -19.74 -13.31
C GLU A 30 22.94 -19.21 -14.63
N PHE A 31 23.32 -19.79 -15.77
CA PHE A 31 22.95 -19.29 -17.08
C PHE A 31 21.55 -19.74 -17.55
N PRO A 32 20.81 -18.90 -18.29
CA PRO A 32 21.18 -17.53 -18.68
C PRO A 32 21.08 -16.55 -17.51
N VAL A 33 21.98 -15.58 -17.47
CA VAL A 33 21.91 -14.43 -16.55
C VAL A 33 21.05 -13.36 -17.22
N ASP A 34 19.94 -12.95 -16.61
CA ASP A 34 19.11 -11.85 -17.11
C ASP A 34 19.64 -10.50 -16.61
N TYR A 35 19.34 -9.42 -17.33
CA TYR A 35 19.72 -8.06 -16.93
C TYR A 35 18.47 -7.19 -16.75
N LYS A 36 18.32 -6.60 -15.55
CA LYS A 36 17.28 -5.60 -15.23
C LYS A 36 17.91 -4.32 -14.71
N GLN A 37 17.22 -3.19 -14.93
CA GLN A 37 17.67 -1.88 -14.48
C GLN A 37 16.60 -1.15 -13.68
N THR A 38 17.05 -0.29 -12.77
CA THR A 38 16.27 0.76 -12.13
C THR A 38 16.97 2.11 -12.35
N HIS A 39 16.36 3.21 -11.92
CA HIS A 39 16.97 4.54 -11.96
C HIS A 39 18.33 4.62 -11.21
N ILE A 40 18.56 3.76 -10.21
CA ILE A 40 19.78 3.79 -9.36
C ILE A 40 20.59 2.49 -9.35
N SER A 41 20.15 1.43 -10.02
CA SER A 41 20.82 0.12 -9.94
C SER A 41 20.73 -0.69 -11.23
N SER A 42 21.70 -1.59 -11.39
CA SER A 42 21.68 -2.69 -12.36
C SER A 42 21.61 -4.01 -11.60
N VAL A 43 20.77 -4.93 -12.03
CA VAL A 43 20.59 -6.24 -11.42
C VAL A 43 20.83 -7.33 -12.45
N LEU A 44 21.84 -8.14 -12.23
CA LEU A 44 22.12 -9.37 -12.98
C LEU A 44 21.49 -10.54 -12.25
N LEU A 45 20.65 -11.33 -12.93
CA LEU A 45 19.84 -12.39 -12.35
C LEU A 45 20.23 -13.74 -12.96
N GLY A 46 21.13 -14.48 -12.31
CA GLY A 46 21.38 -15.89 -12.61
C GLY A 46 20.25 -16.79 -12.11
N ARG A 47 20.30 -18.10 -12.32
CA ARG A 47 19.25 -19.04 -11.85
C ARG A 47 19.10 -19.05 -10.34
N HIS A 48 20.20 -19.03 -9.61
CA HIS A 48 20.22 -19.19 -8.16
C HIS A 48 20.60 -17.90 -7.45
N HIS A 49 21.43 -17.06 -8.06
CA HIS A 49 21.90 -15.82 -7.46
C HIS A 49 21.51 -14.57 -8.26
N ALA A 50 21.47 -13.44 -7.57
CA ALA A 50 21.37 -12.13 -8.15
C ALA A 50 22.56 -11.26 -7.69
N LEU A 51 23.08 -10.43 -8.59
CA LEU A 51 24.10 -9.44 -8.31
C LEU A 51 23.54 -8.04 -8.60
N LYS A 52 23.40 -7.22 -7.57
CA LYS A 52 22.93 -5.83 -7.70
C LYS A 52 24.08 -4.86 -7.57
N LEU A 53 24.22 -3.99 -8.56
CA LEU A 53 25.24 -2.93 -8.60
C LEU A 53 24.58 -1.56 -8.56
N LYS A 54 25.27 -0.58 -7.97
CA LYS A 54 24.80 0.79 -7.84
C LYS A 54 25.26 1.63 -9.04
N LYS A 55 24.33 2.26 -9.76
CA LYS A 55 24.67 3.18 -10.87
C LYS A 55 25.49 4.37 -10.33
N PRO A 56 26.51 4.87 -11.04
CA PRO A 56 27.37 5.96 -10.58
C PRO A 56 26.68 7.33 -10.77
N VAL A 57 25.54 7.52 -10.11
CA VAL A 57 24.64 8.68 -10.28
C VAL A 57 24.52 9.50 -9.00
N ASN A 58 24.05 10.73 -9.12
CA ASN A 58 23.71 11.61 -7.99
C ASN A 58 22.38 12.33 -8.29
N PHE A 59 21.39 12.10 -7.44
CA PHE A 59 20.04 12.70 -7.54
C PHE A 59 19.75 13.73 -6.44
N GLY A 60 20.79 14.19 -5.72
CA GLY A 60 20.68 15.11 -4.59
C GLY A 60 20.25 14.42 -3.29
N PHE A 61 19.31 13.49 -3.36
CA PHE A 61 18.90 12.66 -2.20
C PHE A 61 19.73 11.38 -2.03
N LEU A 62 20.55 11.07 -3.04
CA LEU A 62 21.38 9.88 -3.17
C LEU A 62 22.65 10.20 -3.96
N ASP A 63 23.80 9.65 -3.56
CA ASP A 63 25.07 9.83 -4.27
C ASP A 63 25.92 8.54 -4.30
N TYR A 64 26.08 7.98 -5.50
CA TYR A 64 26.86 6.77 -5.81
C TYR A 64 28.02 7.04 -6.77
N THR A 65 28.43 8.30 -6.89
CA THR A 65 29.42 8.75 -7.89
C THR A 65 30.82 8.15 -7.69
N THR A 66 31.22 7.85 -6.45
CA THR A 66 32.55 7.29 -6.16
C THR A 66 32.48 5.82 -5.76
N LEU A 67 33.59 5.10 -6.02
CA LEU A 67 33.72 3.69 -5.66
C LEU A 67 33.53 3.46 -4.15
N GLU A 68 34.08 4.34 -3.31
CA GLU A 68 33.93 4.29 -1.84
C GLU A 68 32.46 4.43 -1.42
N LYS A 69 31.70 5.34 -2.04
CA LYS A 69 30.27 5.53 -1.76
C LYS A 69 29.48 4.28 -2.14
N ARG A 70 29.79 3.64 -3.27
CA ARG A 70 29.14 2.38 -3.69
C ARG A 70 29.48 1.22 -2.75
N LEU A 71 30.72 1.10 -2.28
CA LEU A 71 31.09 0.10 -1.26
C LEU A 71 30.25 0.25 0.01
N LYS A 72 30.22 1.47 0.57
CA LYS A 72 29.44 1.78 1.77
C LYS A 72 27.95 1.49 1.59
N ALA A 73 27.41 1.77 0.40
CA ALA A 73 26.02 1.45 0.05
C ALA A 73 25.77 -0.06 0.02
N CYS A 74 26.65 -0.84 -0.61
CA CYS A 74 26.56 -2.31 -0.63
C CYS A 74 26.61 -2.90 0.79
N GLU A 75 27.50 -2.41 1.65
CA GLU A 75 27.59 -2.83 3.05
C GLU A 75 26.32 -2.49 3.85
N ALA A 76 25.80 -1.27 3.67
CA ALA A 76 24.57 -0.82 4.31
C ALA A 76 23.35 -1.63 3.83
N GLU A 77 23.23 -1.89 2.52
CA GLU A 77 22.15 -2.69 1.95
C GLU A 77 22.12 -4.10 2.56
N ILE A 78 23.27 -4.77 2.67
CA ILE A 78 23.35 -6.09 3.31
C ILE A 78 22.95 -6.01 4.79
N ARG A 79 23.50 -5.04 5.54
CA ARG A 79 23.20 -4.88 6.97
C ARG A 79 21.71 -4.67 7.21
N LEU A 80 21.09 -3.75 6.46
CA LEU A 80 19.72 -3.32 6.68
C LEU A 80 18.70 -4.35 6.22
N ASN A 81 18.94 -4.99 5.08
CA ASN A 81 18.00 -5.97 4.54
C ASN A 81 18.02 -7.31 5.29
N ARG A 82 19.14 -7.69 5.91
CA ARG A 82 19.19 -8.91 6.74
C ARG A 82 18.21 -8.90 7.92
N ARG A 83 17.71 -7.72 8.33
CA ARG A 83 16.68 -7.57 9.38
C ARG A 83 15.34 -8.20 9.01
N LEU A 84 14.98 -8.16 7.73
CA LEU A 84 13.72 -8.70 7.18
C LEU A 84 13.93 -9.85 6.19
N CYS A 85 15.17 -10.05 5.74
CA CYS A 85 15.56 -11.09 4.80
C CYS A 85 16.81 -11.86 5.27
N PRO A 86 16.72 -12.57 6.41
CA PRO A 86 17.82 -13.41 6.86
C PRO A 86 18.13 -14.46 5.78
N GLY A 87 19.40 -14.60 5.42
CA GLY A 87 19.85 -15.59 4.43
C GLY A 87 19.71 -15.20 2.96
N ILE A 88 19.05 -14.08 2.61
CA ILE A 88 19.00 -13.63 1.20
C ILE A 88 20.29 -12.92 0.79
N TYR A 89 20.81 -12.03 1.64
CA TYR A 89 21.98 -11.20 1.33
C TYR A 89 23.28 -11.90 1.76
N LEU A 90 24.11 -12.31 0.78
CA LEU A 90 25.27 -13.16 1.01
C LEU A 90 26.53 -12.36 1.36
N LYS A 91 26.99 -11.51 0.43
CA LYS A 91 28.24 -10.73 0.60
C LYS A 91 28.32 -9.55 -0.35
N VAL A 92 29.20 -8.61 -0.03
CA VAL A 92 29.71 -7.65 -1.02
C VAL A 92 30.64 -8.41 -1.96
N GLN A 93 30.43 -8.26 -3.25
CA GLN A 93 31.18 -8.90 -4.32
C GLN A 93 32.03 -7.83 -5.04
N PRO A 94 33.36 -7.82 -4.85
CA PRO A 94 34.26 -6.97 -5.61
C PRO A 94 34.22 -7.34 -7.10
N ILE A 95 34.37 -6.32 -7.93
CA ILE A 95 34.46 -6.44 -9.39
C ILE A 95 35.77 -5.82 -9.83
N SER A 96 36.60 -6.62 -10.48
CA SER A 96 37.92 -6.21 -10.95
C SER A 96 38.07 -6.39 -12.45
N ILE A 97 39.00 -5.67 -13.07
CA ILE A 97 39.42 -5.93 -14.44
C ILE A 97 40.54 -6.98 -14.44
N ILE A 98 40.30 -8.11 -15.13
CA ILE A 98 41.31 -9.14 -15.38
C ILE A 98 41.31 -9.43 -16.88
N ASP A 99 42.48 -9.40 -17.51
CA ASP A 99 42.63 -9.58 -18.97
C ASP A 99 41.74 -8.63 -19.80
N GLY A 100 41.55 -7.41 -19.31
CA GLY A 100 40.74 -6.38 -19.96
C GLY A 100 39.22 -6.59 -19.87
N LYS A 101 38.75 -7.59 -19.12
CA LYS A 101 37.32 -7.87 -18.91
C LYS A 101 36.94 -7.76 -17.44
N PRO A 102 35.70 -7.34 -17.12
CA PRO A 102 35.23 -7.29 -15.75
C PRO A 102 34.96 -8.71 -15.22
N ARG A 103 35.35 -8.96 -13.97
CA ARG A 103 35.31 -10.27 -13.30
C ARG A 103 34.78 -10.12 -11.87
N LEU A 104 34.09 -11.15 -11.38
CA LEU A 104 33.59 -11.23 -10.00
C LEU A 104 34.72 -11.63 -9.05
N SER A 105 35.75 -10.78 -8.97
CA SER A 105 37.00 -11.08 -8.29
C SER A 105 37.51 -9.88 -7.51
N ALA A 106 38.19 -10.17 -6.40
CA ALA A 106 39.02 -9.20 -5.67
C ALA A 106 40.47 -9.19 -6.17
N GLN A 107 40.82 -10.06 -7.12
CA GLN A 107 42.15 -10.11 -7.72
C GLN A 107 42.22 -9.11 -8.87
N GLY A 108 43.13 -8.14 -8.76
CA GLY A 108 43.32 -7.08 -9.75
C GLY A 108 42.89 -5.70 -9.22
N GLU A 109 42.74 -4.75 -10.14
CA GLU A 109 42.20 -3.42 -9.84
C GLU A 109 40.69 -3.50 -9.69
N VAL A 110 40.19 -3.25 -8.48
CA VAL A 110 38.75 -3.21 -8.19
C VAL A 110 38.16 -1.92 -8.78
N ILE A 111 37.19 -2.09 -9.67
CA ILE A 111 36.51 -0.99 -10.36
C ILE A 111 35.08 -0.76 -9.88
N ASP A 112 34.46 -1.77 -9.26
CA ASP A 112 33.12 -1.64 -8.66
C ASP A 112 32.85 -2.69 -7.56
N PHE A 113 31.70 -2.54 -6.90
CA PHE A 113 31.17 -3.49 -5.94
C PHE A 113 29.71 -3.80 -6.25
N GLY A 114 29.32 -5.07 -6.08
CA GLY A 114 27.92 -5.49 -6.11
C GLY A 114 27.50 -6.18 -4.81
N VAL A 115 26.20 -6.27 -4.60
CA VAL A 115 25.60 -7.10 -3.55
C VAL A 115 25.20 -8.44 -4.17
N LEU A 116 25.86 -9.51 -3.75
CA LEU A 116 25.50 -10.87 -4.15
C LEU A 116 24.45 -11.42 -3.17
N MET A 117 23.36 -11.94 -3.72
CA MET A 117 22.21 -12.42 -2.95
C MET A 117 21.59 -13.66 -3.59
N ASN A 118 20.88 -14.45 -2.80
CA ASN A 118 20.02 -15.52 -3.30
C ASN A 118 18.87 -14.92 -4.12
N ARG A 119 18.61 -15.48 -5.31
CA ARG A 119 17.52 -15.03 -6.18
C ARG A 119 16.19 -15.44 -5.57
N LEU A 120 15.35 -14.45 -5.28
CA LEU A 120 13.97 -14.68 -4.88
C LEU A 120 13.12 -15.14 -6.08
N PRO A 121 12.19 -16.10 -5.87
CA PRO A 121 11.37 -16.63 -6.96
C PRO A 121 10.40 -15.56 -7.49
N ALA A 122 10.58 -15.16 -8.75
CA ALA A 122 9.79 -14.09 -9.38
C ALA A 122 8.27 -14.32 -9.33
N SER A 123 7.81 -15.56 -9.46
CA SER A 123 6.38 -15.92 -9.39
C SER A 123 5.76 -15.80 -7.99
N ARG A 124 6.58 -15.53 -6.97
CA ARG A 124 6.16 -15.37 -5.57
C ARG A 124 6.33 -13.92 -5.09
N MET A 125 6.71 -13.02 -5.98
CA MET A 125 6.74 -11.58 -5.73
C MET A 125 5.32 -11.06 -5.59
N LEU A 126 5.06 -10.24 -4.57
CA LEU A 126 3.70 -9.83 -4.21
C LEU A 126 3.03 -9.05 -5.33
N ASP A 127 3.76 -8.21 -6.07
CA ASP A 127 3.23 -7.50 -7.24
C ASP A 127 2.75 -8.46 -8.34
N GLN A 128 3.51 -9.52 -8.61
CA GLN A 128 3.11 -10.54 -9.58
C GLN A 128 1.91 -11.34 -9.08
N MET A 129 1.91 -11.73 -7.80
CA MET A 129 0.80 -12.47 -7.21
C MET A 129 -0.49 -11.64 -7.18
N VAL A 130 -0.41 -10.32 -6.97
CA VAL A 130 -1.57 -9.41 -7.03
C VAL A 130 -2.12 -9.38 -8.46
N ASN A 131 -1.26 -9.19 -9.46
CA ASN A 131 -1.68 -9.16 -10.87
C ASN A 131 -2.31 -10.49 -11.31
N ASP A 132 -1.82 -11.61 -10.79
CA ASP A 132 -2.34 -12.95 -11.06
C ASP A 132 -3.61 -13.30 -10.26
N GLY A 133 -4.09 -12.41 -9.37
CA GLY A 133 -5.25 -12.69 -8.50
C GLY A 133 -4.99 -13.76 -7.44
N LYS A 134 -3.72 -14.03 -7.08
CA LYS A 134 -3.30 -15.09 -6.16
C LYS A 134 -3.11 -14.63 -4.71
N VAL A 135 -3.40 -13.38 -4.41
CA VAL A 135 -3.28 -12.81 -3.05
C VAL A 135 -4.64 -12.76 -2.37
N ASN A 136 -4.69 -13.34 -1.17
CA ASN A 136 -5.83 -13.35 -0.28
C ASN A 136 -5.48 -12.71 1.07
N GLU A 137 -6.48 -12.56 1.93
CA GLU A 137 -6.35 -11.97 3.27
C GLU A 137 -5.31 -12.69 4.15
N THR A 138 -5.20 -14.03 4.07
CA THR A 138 -4.22 -14.80 4.85
C THR A 138 -2.79 -14.39 4.51
N ILE A 139 -2.48 -14.17 3.22
CA ILE A 139 -1.16 -13.68 2.80
C ILE A 139 -0.91 -12.27 3.33
N ILE A 140 -1.90 -11.38 3.24
CA ILE A 140 -1.79 -10.00 3.73
C ILE A 140 -1.62 -9.95 5.25
N ASP A 141 -2.30 -10.81 6.00
CA ASP A 141 -2.14 -10.92 7.46
C ASP A 141 -0.73 -11.39 7.86
N ARG A 142 -0.13 -12.32 7.11
CA ARG A 142 1.28 -12.71 7.29
C ARG A 142 2.23 -11.53 7.07
N VAL A 143 1.98 -10.70 6.05
CA VAL A 143 2.76 -9.49 5.79
C VAL A 143 2.59 -8.46 6.91
N ALA A 144 1.35 -8.20 7.34
CA ALA A 144 1.06 -7.29 8.46
C ALA A 144 1.72 -7.75 9.77
N THR A 145 1.69 -9.06 10.05
CA THR A 145 2.33 -9.66 11.21
C THR A 145 3.86 -9.47 11.16
N LYS A 146 4.50 -9.81 10.03
CA LYS A 146 5.95 -9.65 9.86
C LYS A 146 6.38 -8.20 10.02
N LEU A 147 5.64 -7.27 9.43
CA LEU A 147 5.98 -5.85 9.47
C LEU A 147 5.75 -5.24 10.87
N THR A 148 4.68 -5.64 11.56
CA THR A 148 4.43 -5.19 12.93
C THR A 148 5.55 -5.65 13.86
N ALA A 149 5.91 -6.94 13.80
CA ALA A 149 7.00 -7.49 14.60
C ALA A 149 8.35 -6.79 14.31
N PHE A 150 8.59 -6.42 13.05
CA PHE A 150 9.77 -5.63 12.70
C PHE A 150 9.75 -4.24 13.33
N HIS A 151 8.64 -3.49 13.22
CA HIS A 151 8.52 -2.14 13.79
C HIS A 151 8.56 -2.11 15.32
N GLU A 152 8.07 -3.15 16.00
CA GLU A 152 8.16 -3.30 17.45
C GLU A 152 9.61 -3.43 17.94
N ASN A 153 10.46 -4.10 17.15
CA ASN A 153 11.86 -4.36 17.48
C ASN A 153 12.84 -3.41 16.77
N ALA A 154 12.35 -2.49 15.93
CA ALA A 154 13.18 -1.56 15.17
C ALA A 154 13.86 -0.55 16.10
N GLU A 155 15.06 -0.11 15.71
CA GLU A 155 15.84 0.85 16.48
C GLU A 155 15.10 2.20 16.61
N ARG A 156 15.23 2.82 17.79
CA ARG A 156 14.69 4.13 18.13
C ARG A 156 15.74 4.90 18.91
N GLY A 157 15.63 6.22 18.89
CA GLY A 157 16.53 7.10 19.63
C GLY A 157 16.51 8.52 19.08
N PRO A 158 17.18 9.48 19.74
CA PRO A 158 17.06 10.90 19.41
C PRO A 158 17.38 11.23 17.94
N GLU A 159 18.40 10.59 17.35
CA GLU A 159 18.77 10.80 15.95
C GLU A 159 17.73 10.25 14.96
N ILE A 160 17.09 9.12 15.30
CA ILE A 160 16.01 8.52 14.50
C ILE A 160 14.74 9.36 14.63
N GLU A 161 14.37 9.71 15.86
CA GLU A 161 13.19 10.51 16.20
C GLU A 161 13.22 11.91 15.59
N ALA A 162 14.40 12.51 15.45
CA ALA A 162 14.57 13.78 14.75
C ALA A 162 14.01 13.75 13.31
N ASN A 163 13.99 12.58 12.67
CA ASN A 163 13.43 12.42 11.32
C ASN A 163 11.90 12.51 11.28
N GLY A 164 11.23 12.32 12.42
CA GLY A 164 9.79 12.55 12.57
C GLY A 164 9.43 13.97 13.01
N SER A 165 10.41 14.86 13.13
CA SER A 165 10.13 16.27 13.43
C SER A 165 9.31 16.91 12.31
N ILE A 166 8.47 17.88 12.68
CA ILE A 166 7.63 18.58 11.71
C ILE A 166 8.49 19.25 10.63
N ASP A 167 9.63 19.83 11.01
CA ASP A 167 10.53 20.51 10.08
C ASP A 167 11.13 19.52 9.08
N GLN A 168 11.53 18.32 9.53
CA GLN A 168 12.03 17.30 8.62
C GLN A 168 10.94 16.78 7.66
N ILE A 169 9.72 16.58 8.14
CA ILE A 169 8.60 16.11 7.31
C ILE A 169 8.21 17.21 6.28
N ARG A 170 8.18 18.48 6.68
CA ARG A 170 7.98 19.61 5.75
C ARG A 170 9.08 19.69 4.70
N PHE A 171 10.34 19.55 5.12
CA PHE A 171 11.48 19.56 4.19
C PHE A 171 11.34 18.46 3.13
N ASN A 172 10.91 17.26 3.52
CA ASN A 172 10.66 16.17 2.57
C ASN A 172 9.55 16.50 1.57
N TRP A 173 8.48 17.18 2.01
CA TRP A 173 7.42 17.66 1.11
C TRP A 173 7.91 18.76 0.16
N GLU A 174 8.63 19.76 0.67
CA GLU A 174 9.16 20.86 -0.14
C GLU A 174 10.13 20.34 -1.20
N GLU A 175 11.01 19.41 -0.84
CA GLU A 175 11.91 18.78 -1.80
C GLU A 175 11.13 18.01 -2.88
N ASN A 176 10.05 17.29 -2.52
CA ASN A 176 9.18 16.64 -3.50
C ASN A 176 8.52 17.64 -4.45
N PHE A 177 8.04 18.78 -3.94
CA PHE A 177 7.45 19.86 -4.74
C PHE A 177 8.47 20.53 -5.65
N GLN A 178 9.70 20.75 -5.18
CA GLN A 178 10.78 21.32 -5.97
C GLN A 178 11.20 20.38 -7.11
N GLN A 179 11.42 19.09 -6.80
CA GLN A 179 11.87 18.09 -7.75
C GLN A 179 10.83 17.71 -8.81
N SER A 180 9.55 17.94 -8.54
CA SER A 180 8.46 17.66 -9.49
C SER A 180 8.09 18.86 -10.38
N SER A 181 8.66 20.05 -10.12
CA SER A 181 8.33 21.29 -10.82
C SER A 181 8.45 21.21 -12.35
N ALA A 182 9.44 20.47 -12.84
CA ALA A 182 9.67 20.27 -14.28
C ALA A 182 8.60 19.41 -14.97
N TYR A 183 7.80 18.65 -14.22
CA TYR A 183 6.79 17.74 -14.76
C TYR A 183 5.35 18.26 -14.60
N ILE A 184 5.18 19.45 -14.02
CA ILE A 184 3.88 20.11 -13.93
C ILE A 184 3.39 20.46 -15.33
N GLY A 185 2.14 20.12 -15.62
CA GLY A 185 1.54 20.23 -16.95
C GLY A 185 1.83 19.03 -17.86
N TYR A 186 2.64 18.06 -17.41
CA TYR A 186 2.91 16.81 -18.14
C TYR A 186 2.40 15.58 -17.38
N THR A 187 3.07 15.16 -16.31
CA THR A 187 2.61 14.02 -15.49
C THR A 187 1.73 14.44 -14.32
N ILE A 188 1.81 15.70 -13.88
CA ILE A 188 0.92 16.25 -12.86
C ILE A 188 0.23 17.51 -13.39
N PRO A 189 -1.11 17.56 -13.48
CA PRO A 189 -1.82 18.80 -13.81
C PRO A 189 -1.55 19.91 -12.79
N HIS A 190 -1.49 21.17 -13.25
CA HIS A 190 -1.27 22.34 -12.37
C HIS A 190 -2.25 22.37 -11.19
N GLN A 191 -3.55 22.19 -11.45
CA GLN A 191 -4.57 22.19 -10.41
C GLN A 191 -4.36 21.08 -9.39
N THR A 192 -3.94 19.88 -9.82
CA THR A 192 -3.64 18.75 -8.94
C THR A 192 -2.48 19.07 -8.02
N TYR A 193 -1.40 19.63 -8.57
CA TYR A 193 -0.23 20.06 -7.80
C TYR A 193 -0.61 21.10 -6.74
N ASP A 194 -1.31 22.17 -7.12
CA ASP A 194 -1.71 23.23 -6.21
C ASP A 194 -2.66 22.71 -5.11
N SER A 195 -3.65 21.88 -5.48
CA SER A 195 -4.60 21.30 -4.51
C SER A 195 -3.91 20.42 -3.46
N ILE A 196 -2.96 19.58 -3.88
CA ILE A 196 -2.18 18.74 -2.94
C ILE A 196 -1.34 19.63 -2.04
N ARG A 197 -0.63 20.63 -2.59
CA ARG A 197 0.23 21.53 -1.80
C ARG A 197 -0.58 22.31 -0.76
N ASP A 198 -1.73 22.85 -1.16
CA ASP A 198 -2.61 23.62 -0.27
C ASP A 198 -3.17 22.73 0.86
N TRP A 199 -3.62 21.52 0.51
CA TRP A 199 -4.09 20.56 1.50
C TRP A 199 -3.00 20.17 2.50
N ILE A 200 -1.78 19.90 2.05
CA ILE A 200 -0.65 19.55 2.93
C ILE A 200 -0.32 20.69 3.88
N ASN A 201 -0.28 21.93 3.39
CA ASN A 201 -0.03 23.11 4.22
C ASN A 201 -1.10 23.25 5.31
N HIS A 202 -2.38 23.16 4.95
CA HIS A 202 -3.47 23.21 5.91
C HIS A 202 -3.46 22.03 6.90
N TRP A 203 -3.12 20.82 6.42
CA TRP A 203 -3.03 19.64 7.26
C TRP A 203 -1.96 19.80 8.34
N PHE A 204 -0.80 20.37 8.01
CA PHE A 204 0.24 20.65 8.99
C PHE A 204 -0.20 21.66 10.07
N GLU A 205 -0.93 22.71 9.68
CA GLU A 205 -1.47 23.69 10.63
C GLU A 205 -2.42 23.00 11.63
N SER A 206 -3.33 22.18 11.12
CA SER A 206 -4.37 21.51 11.91
C SER A 206 -3.88 20.29 12.71
N ASN A 207 -2.79 19.63 12.30
CA ASN A 207 -2.35 18.35 12.87
C ASN A 207 -0.91 18.35 13.43
N SER A 208 -0.29 19.52 13.59
CA SER A 208 1.05 19.63 14.20
C SER A 208 1.17 18.96 15.58
N GLY A 209 0.11 19.04 16.41
CA GLY A 209 0.03 18.35 17.70
C GLY A 209 0.09 16.83 17.56
N LEU A 210 -0.56 16.28 16.53
CA LEU A 210 -0.56 14.85 16.24
C LEU A 210 0.84 14.36 15.85
N LEU A 211 1.55 15.07 14.97
CA LEU A 211 2.95 14.74 14.63
C LEU A 211 3.88 14.77 15.85
N LYS A 212 3.72 15.74 16.75
CA LYS A 212 4.49 15.80 18.00
C LYS A 212 4.15 14.65 18.95
N ASN A 213 2.89 14.20 18.99
CA ASN A 213 2.50 13.00 19.74
C ASN A 213 3.13 11.75 19.10
N ARG A 214 3.17 11.74 17.76
CA ARG A 214 4.01 10.90 16.89
C ARG A 214 5.32 10.44 17.52
N VAL A 215 6.17 11.45 17.64
CA VAL A 215 7.52 11.33 18.16
C VAL A 215 7.51 10.91 19.63
N ARG A 216 6.67 11.56 20.47
CA ARG A 216 6.59 11.29 21.91
C ARG A 216 6.14 9.87 22.26
N GLU A 217 5.27 9.27 21.46
CA GLU A 217 4.82 7.89 21.61
C GLU A 217 5.81 6.87 21.01
N GLY A 218 7.00 7.32 20.60
CA GLY A 218 8.03 6.46 20.04
C GLY A 218 7.53 5.77 18.78
N ARG A 219 6.86 6.48 17.87
CA ARG A 219 6.34 5.91 16.61
C ARG A 219 7.30 6.07 15.43
N ILE A 220 8.39 6.81 15.62
CA ILE A 220 9.47 6.98 14.63
C ILE A 220 10.52 5.89 14.88
N CYS A 221 10.79 5.03 13.90
CA CYS A 221 11.83 3.99 13.99
C CYS A 221 12.73 3.97 12.76
N ASP A 222 13.87 3.32 12.89
CA ASP A 222 14.72 2.92 11.76
C ASP A 222 14.06 1.78 10.97
N GLY A 223 13.09 2.15 10.14
CA GLY A 223 12.23 1.24 9.40
C GLY A 223 12.87 0.64 8.13
N HIS A 224 12.01 0.25 7.18
CA HIS A 224 12.39 -0.19 5.85
C HIS A 224 12.52 0.98 4.87
N GLY A 225 11.60 1.95 4.94
CA GLY A 225 11.53 3.16 4.13
C GLY A 225 10.82 2.99 2.78
N ASP A 226 10.70 1.74 2.30
CA ASP A 226 10.26 1.44 0.93
C ASP A 226 9.33 0.22 0.77
N VAL A 227 8.47 -0.05 1.76
CA VAL A 227 7.58 -1.24 1.75
C VAL A 227 6.54 -1.15 0.63
N ARG A 228 6.72 -1.93 -0.43
CA ARG A 228 5.83 -2.01 -1.61
C ARG A 228 5.65 -3.44 -2.08
N CYS A 229 4.71 -3.69 -2.98
CA CYS A 229 4.50 -5.02 -3.53
C CYS A 229 5.74 -5.58 -4.23
N GLU A 230 6.52 -4.76 -4.97
CA GLU A 230 7.77 -5.23 -5.59
C GLU A 230 8.89 -5.49 -4.57
N SER A 231 8.71 -5.10 -3.31
CA SER A 231 9.69 -5.26 -2.24
C SER A 231 9.36 -6.47 -1.35
N ILE A 232 8.33 -7.25 -1.69
CA ILE A 232 7.83 -8.36 -0.86
C ILE A 232 7.80 -9.66 -1.67
N CYS A 233 8.44 -10.71 -1.16
CA CYS A 233 8.36 -12.07 -1.69
C CYS A 233 7.68 -12.99 -0.67
N VAL A 234 6.65 -13.71 -1.10
CA VAL A 234 5.81 -14.58 -0.26
C VAL A 234 6.15 -16.04 -0.54
N THR A 235 6.97 -16.69 0.28
CA THR A 235 7.20 -18.14 0.18
C THR A 235 6.22 -18.91 1.07
N ASN A 236 6.30 -20.24 1.00
CA ASN A 236 5.50 -21.10 1.87
C ASN A 236 6.01 -20.99 3.32
N GLU A 237 7.33 -20.88 3.51
CA GLU A 237 7.93 -20.76 4.84
C GLU A 237 7.88 -19.34 5.39
N GLU A 238 8.22 -18.33 4.57
CA GLU A 238 8.55 -16.98 5.08
C GLU A 238 8.00 -15.85 4.19
N ILE A 239 7.95 -14.66 4.80
CA ILE A 239 7.77 -13.39 4.09
C ILE A 239 9.12 -12.67 4.09
N TYR A 240 9.63 -12.37 2.90
CA TYR A 240 10.84 -11.56 2.71
C TYR A 240 10.44 -10.16 2.27
N ILE A 241 10.84 -9.14 3.03
CA ILE A 241 10.67 -7.72 2.68
C ILE A 241 12.05 -7.12 2.44
N TYR A 242 12.42 -6.96 1.17
CA TYR A 242 13.76 -6.58 0.74
C TYR A 242 13.77 -5.20 0.06
N ASP A 243 14.97 -4.71 -0.26
CA ASP A 243 15.22 -3.39 -0.85
C ASP A 243 14.99 -2.22 0.13
N CYS A 244 15.40 -2.41 1.38
CA CYS A 244 15.39 -1.38 2.42
C CYS A 244 16.31 -0.20 2.03
N ILE A 245 15.85 1.03 2.24
CA ILE A 245 16.58 2.26 1.86
C ILE A 245 17.91 2.37 2.62
N GLU A 246 19.01 2.10 1.92
CA GLU A 246 20.36 2.12 2.48
C GLU A 246 21.02 3.49 2.49
N PHE A 247 20.50 4.42 1.68
CA PHE A 247 21.24 5.62 1.29
C PHE A 247 20.78 6.93 1.93
N ASN A 248 19.59 6.96 2.52
CA ASN A 248 19.08 8.17 3.16
C ASN A 248 18.30 7.85 4.43
N ASN A 249 18.89 8.21 5.58
CA ASN A 249 18.26 7.96 6.87
C ASN A 249 16.90 8.64 7.00
N ARG A 250 16.67 9.86 6.48
CA ARG A 250 15.35 10.52 6.65
C ARG A 250 14.20 9.85 5.89
N PHE A 251 14.53 8.97 4.92
CA PHE A 251 13.54 8.19 4.19
C PHE A 251 13.30 6.82 4.83
N ARG A 252 14.33 6.26 5.50
CA ARG A 252 14.26 4.99 6.23
C ARG A 252 13.71 5.17 7.65
N CYS A 253 14.28 6.12 8.39
CA CYS A 253 13.88 6.54 9.71
C CYS A 253 12.63 7.40 9.61
N SER A 254 11.47 6.79 9.81
CA SER A 254 10.21 7.51 9.69
C SER A 254 9.16 6.92 10.62
N ASP A 255 8.04 7.60 10.63
CA ASP A 255 6.82 7.18 11.29
C ASP A 255 6.32 5.83 10.72
N VAL A 256 6.02 4.85 11.58
CA VAL A 256 5.50 3.54 11.16
C VAL A 256 4.23 3.62 10.31
N ALA A 257 3.41 4.66 10.47
CA ALA A 257 2.23 4.87 9.65
C ALA A 257 2.58 5.19 8.19
N SER A 258 3.78 5.75 7.95
CA SER A 258 4.32 5.99 6.62
C SER A 258 4.71 4.70 5.90
N GLU A 259 5.23 3.70 6.63
CA GLU A 259 5.53 2.37 6.08
C GLU A 259 4.24 1.62 5.71
N VAL A 260 3.24 1.67 6.60
CA VAL A 260 1.93 1.06 6.37
C VAL A 260 1.22 1.72 5.19
N ALA A 261 1.22 3.05 5.14
CA ALA A 261 0.63 3.78 4.03
C ALA A 261 1.26 3.44 2.68
N PHE A 262 2.55 3.09 2.66
CA PHE A 262 3.22 2.79 1.40
C PHE A 262 2.69 1.51 0.75
N LEU A 263 2.65 0.40 1.49
CA LEU A 263 2.11 -0.85 0.95
C LEU A 263 0.62 -0.74 0.63
N ALA A 264 -0.15 -0.05 1.49
CA ALA A 264 -1.57 0.18 1.23
C ALA A 264 -1.78 0.94 -0.09
N THR A 265 -1.05 2.05 -0.29
CA THR A 265 -1.12 2.83 -1.53
C THR A 265 -0.73 2.01 -2.76
N ASP A 266 0.25 1.12 -2.61
CA ASP A 266 0.77 0.31 -3.70
C ASP A 266 -0.17 -0.84 -4.10
N LEU A 267 -0.97 -1.35 -3.15
CA LEU A 267 -2.09 -2.26 -3.38
C LEU A 267 -3.28 -1.54 -4.05
N ASP A 268 -3.61 -0.33 -3.60
CA ASP A 268 -4.66 0.49 -4.21
C ASP A 268 -4.34 0.77 -5.69
N ALA A 269 -3.09 1.17 -5.98
CA ALA A 269 -2.61 1.42 -7.35
C ALA A 269 -2.62 0.18 -8.26
N ARG A 270 -2.72 -1.03 -7.69
CA ARG A 270 -2.86 -2.30 -8.41
C ARG A 270 -4.30 -2.82 -8.47
N GLY A 271 -5.27 -1.97 -8.13
CA GLY A 271 -6.68 -2.32 -8.17
C GLY A 271 -7.13 -3.25 -7.04
N ARG A 272 -6.35 -3.36 -5.95
CA ARG A 272 -6.73 -4.10 -4.74
C ARG A 272 -6.84 -3.21 -3.49
N PRO A 273 -7.65 -2.14 -3.52
CA PRO A 273 -7.85 -1.28 -2.35
C PRO A 273 -8.55 -1.99 -1.19
N ASP A 274 -9.27 -3.09 -1.45
CA ASP A 274 -9.79 -3.99 -0.43
C ASP A 274 -8.66 -4.61 0.41
N LEU A 275 -7.59 -5.08 -0.23
CA LEU A 275 -6.42 -5.63 0.45
C LEU A 275 -5.56 -4.54 1.08
N GLY A 276 -5.47 -3.36 0.45
CA GLY A 276 -4.80 -2.19 1.01
C GLY A 276 -5.41 -1.78 2.36
N TYR A 277 -6.73 -1.69 2.43
CA TYR A 277 -7.45 -1.43 3.67
C TYR A 277 -7.31 -2.60 4.67
N TYR A 278 -7.51 -3.85 4.24
CA TYR A 278 -7.36 -5.01 5.12
C TYR A 278 -5.97 -5.06 5.76
N PHE A 279 -4.91 -4.83 4.99
CA PHE A 279 -3.54 -4.71 5.52
C PHE A 279 -3.45 -3.66 6.64
N THR A 280 -4.03 -2.47 6.45
CA THR A 280 -4.00 -1.40 7.46
C THR A 280 -4.78 -1.78 8.72
N GLU A 281 -5.91 -2.47 8.57
CA GLU A 281 -6.73 -2.98 9.68
C GLU A 281 -5.98 -4.04 10.49
N ARG A 282 -5.32 -4.98 9.82
CA ARG A 282 -4.52 -6.02 10.48
C ARG A 282 -3.32 -5.42 11.21
N TYR A 283 -2.59 -4.52 10.56
CA TYR A 283 -1.49 -3.81 11.21
C TYR A 283 -1.98 -3.02 12.43
N HIS A 284 -3.12 -2.31 12.33
CA HIS A 284 -3.71 -1.59 13.46
C HIS A 284 -4.05 -2.54 14.61
N ALA A 285 -4.66 -3.69 14.32
CA ALA A 285 -5.05 -4.68 15.32
C ALA A 285 -3.84 -5.26 16.07
N HIS A 286 -2.72 -5.48 15.38
CA HIS A 286 -1.48 -5.98 16.01
C HIS A 286 -0.73 -4.90 16.78
N SER A 287 -0.58 -3.70 16.20
CA SER A 287 0.25 -2.64 16.78
C SER A 287 -0.46 -1.81 17.87
N GLY A 288 -1.79 -1.85 17.93
CA GLY A 288 -2.60 -1.05 18.85
C GLY A 288 -2.46 0.46 18.67
N ASP A 289 -1.94 0.94 17.52
CA ASP A 289 -1.72 2.37 17.26
C ASP A 289 -3.04 3.13 17.09
N PRO A 290 -3.50 3.92 18.09
CA PRO A 290 -4.83 4.52 18.07
C PRO A 290 -4.98 5.61 17.00
N TYR A 291 -3.87 6.16 16.50
CA TYR A 291 -3.86 7.26 15.55
C TYR A 291 -3.51 6.83 14.12
N LEU A 292 -3.29 5.54 13.87
CA LEU A 292 -2.89 5.05 12.55
C LEU A 292 -3.83 5.54 11.44
N PHE A 293 -5.13 5.27 11.55
CA PHE A 293 -6.12 5.66 10.53
C PHE A 293 -6.16 7.17 10.29
N ARG A 294 -5.98 7.98 11.34
CA ARG A 294 -5.90 9.45 11.22
C ARG A 294 -4.65 9.93 10.46
N MET A 295 -3.58 9.15 10.48
CA MET A 295 -2.35 9.44 9.73
C MET A 295 -2.36 8.92 8.29
N LEU A 296 -3.19 7.91 7.99
CA LEU A 296 -3.16 7.22 6.70
C LEU A 296 -3.38 8.18 5.51
N PRO A 297 -4.38 9.09 5.49
CA PRO A 297 -4.55 9.99 4.35
C PRO A 297 -3.29 10.83 4.05
N PHE A 298 -2.66 11.38 5.09
CA PHE A 298 -1.44 12.18 4.95
C PHE A 298 -0.28 11.37 4.37
N TYR A 299 -0.01 10.20 4.92
CA TYR A 299 1.11 9.39 4.44
C TYR A 299 0.81 8.67 3.13
N LYS A 300 -0.44 8.28 2.85
CA LYS A 300 -0.82 7.72 1.54
C LYS A 300 -0.69 8.79 0.45
N CYS A 301 -1.13 10.02 0.73
CA CYS A 301 -0.89 11.19 -0.12
C CYS A 301 0.61 11.36 -0.41
N TYR A 302 1.44 11.38 0.63
CA TYR A 302 2.91 11.47 0.51
C TYR A 302 3.51 10.35 -0.33
N ARG A 303 3.17 9.09 -0.04
CA ARG A 303 3.75 7.93 -0.72
C ARG A 303 3.31 7.85 -2.18
N ALA A 304 2.04 8.16 -2.47
CA ALA A 304 1.56 8.29 -3.84
C ALA A 304 2.32 9.40 -4.60
N TYR A 305 2.50 10.57 -3.98
CA TYR A 305 3.24 11.67 -4.58
C TYR A 305 4.70 11.29 -4.90
N VAL A 306 5.39 10.65 -3.95
CA VAL A 306 6.77 10.16 -4.15
C VAL A 306 6.84 9.19 -5.33
N ARG A 307 5.86 8.28 -5.49
CA ARG A 307 5.81 7.36 -6.64
C ARG A 307 5.58 8.09 -7.95
N GLY A 308 4.67 9.06 -7.99
CA GLY A 308 4.45 9.92 -9.16
C GLY A 308 5.73 10.65 -9.57
N LYS A 309 6.43 11.25 -8.60
CA LYS A 309 7.70 11.95 -8.80
C LYS A 309 8.80 11.03 -9.35
N VAL A 310 9.06 9.90 -8.69
CA VAL A 310 10.15 8.99 -9.07
C VAL A 310 9.92 8.37 -10.45
N LEU A 311 8.66 8.08 -10.81
CA LEU A 311 8.33 7.63 -12.17
C LEU A 311 8.56 8.74 -13.21
N SER A 312 8.31 9.99 -12.85
CA SER A 312 8.54 11.14 -13.74
C SER A 312 10.03 11.36 -14.04
N PHE A 313 10.94 11.03 -13.12
CA PHE A 313 12.39 11.11 -13.38
C PHE A 313 12.85 10.26 -14.57
N ARG A 314 12.17 9.14 -14.86
CA ARG A 314 12.52 8.27 -15.99
C ARG A 314 12.36 8.95 -17.36
N LEU A 315 11.59 10.03 -17.43
CA LEU A 315 11.38 10.78 -18.66
C LEU A 315 12.66 11.45 -19.16
N ASP A 316 13.53 11.83 -18.23
CA ASP A 316 14.80 12.51 -18.52
C ASP A 316 15.96 11.53 -18.72
N GLU A 317 15.76 10.24 -18.42
CA GLU A 317 16.78 9.19 -18.50
C GLU A 317 16.89 8.65 -19.94
N ALA A 318 18.09 8.74 -20.52
CA ALA A 318 18.33 8.41 -21.92
C ALA A 318 18.32 6.89 -22.21
N GLU A 319 18.50 6.07 -21.18
CA GLU A 319 18.49 4.61 -21.31
C GLU A 319 17.09 4.00 -21.50
N PHE A 320 16.02 4.75 -21.22
CA PHE A 320 14.65 4.29 -21.39
C PHE A 320 14.14 4.64 -22.80
N SER A 321 13.48 3.68 -23.44
CA SER A 321 12.79 3.89 -24.70
C SER A 321 11.59 4.83 -24.56
N GLU A 322 11.15 5.45 -25.66
CA GLU A 322 9.95 6.30 -25.66
C GLU A 322 8.69 5.57 -25.17
N ALA A 323 8.58 4.27 -25.42
CA ALA A 323 7.48 3.45 -24.91
C ALA A 323 7.54 3.31 -23.39
N GLU A 324 8.72 3.03 -22.81
CA GLU A 324 8.91 2.95 -21.36
C GLU A 324 8.68 4.30 -20.68
N LYS A 325 9.08 5.41 -21.33
CA LYS A 325 8.80 6.76 -20.87
C LYS A 325 7.31 7.08 -20.87
N ALA A 326 6.59 6.72 -21.93
CA ALA A 326 5.14 6.91 -22.01
C ALA A 326 4.41 6.09 -20.93
N GLU A 327 4.81 4.84 -20.70
CA GLU A 327 4.27 4.01 -19.60
C GLU A 327 4.56 4.65 -18.24
N ALA A 328 5.78 5.12 -18.01
CA ALA A 328 6.17 5.81 -16.78
C ALA A 328 5.35 7.08 -16.55
N ALA A 329 5.10 7.89 -17.60
CA ALA A 329 4.26 9.09 -17.53
C ALA A 329 2.80 8.77 -17.15
N ALA A 330 2.22 7.74 -17.77
CA ALA A 330 0.85 7.31 -17.47
C ALA A 330 0.73 6.83 -16.01
N ARG A 331 1.69 6.00 -15.57
CA ARG A 331 1.74 5.52 -14.18
C ARG A 331 2.00 6.65 -13.19
N ALA A 332 2.86 7.60 -13.53
CA ALA A 332 3.12 8.78 -12.70
C ALA A 332 1.84 9.59 -12.49
N SER A 333 1.09 9.83 -13.58
CA SER A 333 -0.19 10.54 -13.54
C SER A 333 -1.22 9.84 -12.65
N ALA A 334 -1.32 8.51 -12.74
CA ALA A 334 -2.20 7.73 -11.88
C ALA A 334 -1.83 7.85 -10.39
N PHE A 335 -0.53 7.86 -10.05
CA PHE A 335 -0.09 8.07 -8.68
C PHE A 335 -0.36 9.50 -8.17
N PHE A 336 -0.28 10.52 -9.02
CA PHE A 336 -0.68 11.88 -8.63
C PHE A 336 -2.21 12.01 -8.45
N ASP A 337 -3.02 11.30 -9.24
CA ASP A 337 -4.47 11.20 -9.00
C ASP A 337 -4.77 10.54 -7.64
N LEU A 338 -4.12 9.41 -7.33
CA LEU A 338 -4.20 8.78 -6.01
C LEU A 338 -3.80 9.75 -4.89
N SER A 339 -2.72 10.51 -5.07
CA SER A 339 -2.26 11.51 -4.10
C SER A 339 -3.32 12.59 -3.84
N LEU A 340 -3.97 13.10 -4.89
CA LEU A 340 -5.07 14.06 -4.79
C LEU A 340 -6.30 13.46 -4.11
N ARG A 341 -6.65 12.22 -4.42
CA ARG A 341 -7.78 11.50 -3.79
C ARG A 341 -7.60 11.39 -2.27
N TYR A 342 -6.40 11.05 -1.80
CA TYR A 342 -6.10 11.01 -0.36
C TYR A 342 -6.08 12.40 0.29
N ALA A 343 -5.74 13.45 -0.47
CA ALA A 343 -5.84 14.84 -0.03
C ALA A 343 -7.29 15.39 -0.04
N SER A 344 -8.23 14.67 -0.64
CA SER A 344 -9.62 15.11 -0.79
C SER A 344 -10.53 14.38 0.21
N LEU A 345 -10.47 14.79 1.47
CA LEU A 345 -11.30 14.20 2.54
C LEU A 345 -12.74 14.73 2.52
N LEU A 346 -13.64 14.05 3.25
CA LEU A 346 -14.99 14.56 3.46
C LEU A 346 -14.95 15.81 4.34
N SER A 347 -15.70 16.84 3.93
CA SER A 347 -15.79 18.12 4.65
C SER A 347 -16.68 18.06 5.89
N GLU A 348 -17.56 17.05 5.98
CA GLU A 348 -18.57 16.96 7.03
C GLU A 348 -18.59 15.59 7.71
N PRO A 349 -18.90 15.55 9.03
CA PRO A 349 -19.23 14.33 9.73
C PRO A 349 -20.29 13.50 8.99
N SER A 350 -19.98 12.25 8.68
CA SER A 350 -20.81 11.40 7.84
C SER A 350 -20.91 9.97 8.36
N VAL A 351 -22.11 9.41 8.35
CA VAL A 351 -22.35 7.98 8.47
C VAL A 351 -22.63 7.44 7.08
N ILE A 352 -21.65 6.72 6.52
CA ILE A 352 -21.79 6.08 5.21
C ILE A 352 -22.36 4.68 5.43
N LEU A 353 -23.60 4.48 4.98
CA LEU A 353 -24.31 3.22 5.11
C LEU A 353 -24.16 2.41 3.82
N ILE A 354 -23.37 1.34 3.86
CA ILE A 354 -23.24 0.38 2.76
C ILE A 354 -24.27 -0.73 2.97
N SER A 355 -25.19 -0.86 2.02
CA SER A 355 -26.33 -1.78 2.07
C SER A 355 -26.43 -2.57 0.76
N GLY A 356 -27.11 -3.73 0.78
CA GLY A 356 -27.26 -4.59 -0.39
C GLY A 356 -27.18 -6.08 -0.05
N LEU A 357 -27.66 -6.93 -0.94
CA LEU A 357 -27.70 -8.39 -0.72
C LEU A 357 -26.29 -9.01 -0.65
N SER A 358 -26.16 -10.18 -0.05
CA SER A 358 -24.89 -10.94 -0.05
C SER A 358 -24.39 -11.19 -1.47
N GLY A 359 -23.07 -11.13 -1.68
CA GLY A 359 -22.45 -11.30 -3.00
C GLY A 359 -22.50 -10.09 -3.94
N THR A 360 -23.13 -8.98 -3.54
CA THR A 360 -23.17 -7.72 -4.31
C THR A 360 -21.92 -6.83 -4.14
N GLY A 361 -20.87 -7.28 -3.44
CA GLY A 361 -19.61 -6.54 -3.32
C GLY A 361 -19.50 -5.50 -2.18
N LYS A 362 -20.47 -5.46 -1.25
CA LYS A 362 -20.47 -4.53 -0.10
C LYS A 362 -19.13 -4.43 0.64
N THR A 363 -18.58 -5.57 1.10
CA THR A 363 -17.34 -5.62 1.88
C THR A 363 -16.14 -5.08 1.12
N ALA A 364 -16.06 -5.37 -0.18
CA ALA A 364 -14.98 -4.86 -1.02
C ALA A 364 -15.11 -3.34 -1.19
N ILE A 365 -16.33 -2.85 -1.47
CA ILE A 365 -16.61 -1.42 -1.62
C ILE A 365 -16.38 -0.66 -0.32
N SER A 366 -16.92 -1.14 0.81
CA SER A 366 -16.81 -0.49 2.12
C SER A 366 -15.34 -0.31 2.52
N ARG A 367 -14.50 -1.32 2.30
CA ARG A 367 -13.06 -1.26 2.55
C ARG A 367 -12.32 -0.34 1.58
N ALA A 368 -12.63 -0.42 0.29
CA ALA A 368 -11.97 0.42 -0.71
C ALA A 368 -12.21 1.91 -0.44
N ILE A 369 -13.46 2.31 -0.21
CA ILE A 369 -13.79 3.72 0.11
C ILE A 369 -13.20 4.14 1.46
N ALA A 370 -13.16 3.23 2.45
CA ALA A 370 -12.58 3.50 3.76
C ALA A 370 -11.07 3.77 3.66
N GLY A 371 -10.37 2.97 2.86
CA GLY A 371 -8.93 3.11 2.63
C GLY A 371 -8.56 4.41 1.91
N GLU A 372 -9.42 4.89 1.01
CA GLU A 372 -9.22 6.17 0.32
C GLU A 372 -9.52 7.36 1.23
N LEU A 373 -10.63 7.32 1.97
CA LEU A 373 -11.07 8.42 2.83
C LEU A 373 -10.44 8.42 4.23
N GLY A 374 -9.64 7.41 4.58
CA GLY A 374 -9.05 7.25 5.92
C GLY A 374 -10.07 6.96 7.02
N LEU A 375 -11.19 6.33 6.68
CA LEU A 375 -12.30 6.05 7.60
C LEU A 375 -12.20 4.63 8.16
N ARG A 376 -12.89 4.36 9.25
CA ARG A 376 -13.09 2.99 9.76
C ARG A 376 -14.38 2.38 9.22
N VAL A 377 -14.30 1.08 8.89
CA VAL A 377 -15.45 0.22 8.62
C VAL A 377 -15.84 -0.51 9.89
N VAL A 378 -17.13 -0.44 10.24
CA VAL A 378 -17.75 -1.34 11.21
C VAL A 378 -18.70 -2.24 10.44
N SER A 379 -18.38 -3.54 10.37
CA SER A 379 -19.21 -4.50 9.64
C SER A 379 -19.95 -5.45 10.56
N ALA A 380 -21.13 -5.91 10.12
CA ALA A 380 -21.87 -6.94 10.83
C ALA A 380 -21.08 -8.26 10.93
N ASP A 381 -20.28 -8.60 9.93
CA ASP A 381 -19.45 -9.81 9.93
C ASP A 381 -18.32 -9.74 10.96
N ALA A 382 -17.65 -8.57 11.09
CA ALA A 382 -16.66 -8.35 12.14
C ALA A 382 -17.29 -8.37 13.54
N ALA A 383 -18.45 -7.73 13.73
CA ALA A 383 -19.19 -7.76 14.99
C ALA A 383 -19.63 -9.19 15.36
N ARG A 384 -20.09 -9.97 14.39
CA ARG A 384 -20.48 -11.38 14.58
C ARG A 384 -19.28 -12.24 14.95
N ASN A 385 -18.15 -12.05 14.28
CA ASN A 385 -16.92 -12.77 14.60
C ASN A 385 -16.39 -12.40 15.99
N PHE A 386 -16.53 -11.15 16.42
CA PHE A 386 -16.17 -10.76 17.78
C PHE A 386 -17.06 -11.43 18.84
N LEU A 387 -18.38 -11.46 18.61
CA LEU A 387 -19.35 -12.04 19.56
C LEU A 387 -19.29 -13.58 19.61
N TYR A 388 -19.06 -14.23 18.47
CA TYR A 388 -19.28 -15.68 18.31
C TYR A 388 -18.10 -16.41 17.66
N GLY A 389 -16.98 -15.76 17.39
CA GLY A 389 -15.86 -16.32 16.62
C GLY A 389 -15.24 -17.58 17.24
N GLN A 390 -15.30 -17.74 18.55
CA GLN A 390 -14.85 -18.95 19.24
C GLN A 390 -15.83 -20.13 19.12
N ASP A 391 -17.09 -19.86 18.78
CA ASP A 391 -18.15 -20.85 18.58
C ASP A 391 -18.45 -21.11 17.10
N LYS A 392 -17.56 -20.66 16.17
CA LYS A 392 -17.73 -20.83 14.72
C LYS A 392 -17.77 -22.31 14.33
N ARG A 393 -18.97 -22.87 14.32
CA ARG A 393 -19.34 -24.02 13.50
C ARG A 393 -19.97 -23.48 12.21
N PRO A 394 -19.81 -24.17 11.06
CA PRO A 394 -20.59 -23.86 9.88
C PRO A 394 -22.07 -23.88 10.28
N ALA A 395 -22.75 -22.74 10.18
CA ALA A 395 -24.16 -22.60 10.54
C ALA A 395 -24.90 -22.05 9.33
N SER A 396 -25.98 -22.74 8.95
CA SER A 396 -26.86 -22.32 7.88
C SER A 396 -27.62 -21.04 8.24
N TYR A 397 -28.24 -20.42 7.25
CA TYR A 397 -29.10 -19.26 7.45
C TYR A 397 -30.18 -19.55 8.50
N GLY A 398 -30.35 -18.65 9.48
CA GLY A 398 -31.34 -18.79 10.56
C GLY A 398 -30.92 -19.68 11.73
N GLU A 399 -29.77 -20.35 11.66
CA GLU A 399 -29.24 -21.22 12.71
C GLU A 399 -27.99 -20.63 13.38
N GLY A 400 -27.69 -21.10 14.60
CA GLY A 400 -26.50 -20.69 15.36
C GLY A 400 -26.31 -19.17 15.45
N VAL A 401 -25.24 -18.68 14.83
CA VAL A 401 -24.85 -17.26 14.81
C VAL A 401 -25.74 -16.36 13.93
N TYR A 402 -26.69 -16.96 13.19
CA TYR A 402 -27.64 -16.27 12.30
C TYR A 402 -29.10 -16.36 12.78
N THR A 403 -29.36 -16.84 14.00
CA THR A 403 -30.71 -16.77 14.61
C THR A 403 -31.19 -15.31 14.74
N PRO A 404 -32.51 -15.05 14.84
CA PRO A 404 -33.03 -13.70 15.02
C PRO A 404 -32.40 -12.94 16.20
N LEU A 405 -32.23 -13.61 17.35
CA LEU A 405 -31.60 -13.04 18.54
C LEU A 405 -30.09 -12.77 18.33
N ALA A 406 -29.37 -13.67 17.65
CA ALA A 406 -27.96 -13.47 17.34
C ALA A 406 -27.75 -12.31 16.35
N ASN A 407 -28.62 -12.18 15.35
CA ASN A 407 -28.61 -11.04 14.43
C ASN A 407 -28.90 -9.73 15.15
N GLU A 408 -29.90 -9.69 16.05
CA GLU A 408 -30.20 -8.50 16.84
C GLU A 408 -28.98 -8.05 17.67
N ARG A 409 -28.34 -8.98 18.40
CA ARG A 409 -27.12 -8.70 19.18
C ARG A 409 -25.96 -8.24 18.30
N THR A 410 -25.81 -8.81 17.11
CA THR A 410 -24.78 -8.42 16.14
C THR A 410 -24.97 -6.96 15.71
N TYR A 411 -26.21 -6.56 15.35
CA TYR A 411 -26.52 -5.19 14.97
C TYR A 411 -26.39 -4.22 16.16
N GLN A 412 -26.76 -4.63 17.37
CA GLN A 412 -26.53 -3.82 18.58
C GLN A 412 -25.04 -3.53 18.79
N MET A 413 -24.18 -4.55 18.75
CA MET A 413 -22.71 -4.40 18.86
C MET A 413 -22.14 -3.51 17.74
N MET A 414 -22.62 -3.70 16.51
CA MET A 414 -22.23 -2.88 15.36
C MET A 414 -22.59 -1.41 15.59
N MET A 415 -23.81 -1.11 16.06
CA MET A 415 -24.26 0.25 16.35
C MET A 415 -23.50 0.87 17.53
N GLU A 416 -23.24 0.13 18.61
CA GLU A 416 -22.43 0.61 19.75
C GLU A 416 -21.00 0.93 19.34
N THR A 417 -20.40 0.10 18.49
CA THR A 417 -19.05 0.33 17.98
C THR A 417 -19.02 1.49 17.00
N GLY A 418 -20.03 1.59 16.12
CA GLY A 418 -20.23 2.73 15.23
C GLY A 418 -20.29 4.05 15.99
N ARG A 419 -21.12 4.15 17.05
CA ARG A 419 -21.21 5.37 17.88
C ARG A 419 -19.86 5.81 18.44
N ARG A 420 -19.06 4.88 18.97
CA ARG A 420 -17.74 5.17 19.55
C ARG A 420 -16.75 5.71 18.52
N PHE A 421 -16.75 5.17 17.30
CA PHE A 421 -15.89 5.68 16.24
C PHE A 421 -16.40 7.01 15.68
N LEU A 422 -17.72 7.16 15.51
CA LEU A 422 -18.31 8.41 15.04
C LEU A 422 -18.01 9.58 15.99
N GLU A 423 -18.11 9.35 17.31
CA GLU A 423 -17.75 10.34 18.33
C GLU A 423 -16.29 10.80 18.24
N ARG A 424 -15.37 9.88 17.92
CA ARG A 424 -13.92 10.14 17.93
C ARG A 424 -13.38 10.65 16.60
N GLU A 425 -13.92 10.16 15.50
CA GLU A 425 -13.38 10.32 14.15
C GLU A 425 -14.28 11.21 13.26
N GLY A 426 -15.51 11.50 13.69
CA GLY A 426 -16.47 12.34 12.98
C GLY A 426 -17.15 11.65 11.80
N SER A 427 -16.52 10.68 11.16
CA SER A 427 -17.12 9.90 10.07
C SER A 427 -16.81 8.41 10.17
N ILE A 428 -17.77 7.57 9.77
CA ILE A 428 -17.64 6.10 9.78
C ILE A 428 -18.32 5.46 8.58
N ILE A 429 -17.96 4.22 8.29
CA ILE A 429 -18.68 3.35 7.37
C ILE A 429 -19.32 2.21 8.14
N LEU A 430 -20.63 2.01 7.92
CA LEU A 430 -21.37 0.85 8.40
C LEU A 430 -21.63 -0.11 7.24
N ASP A 431 -21.19 -1.36 7.37
CA ASP A 431 -21.32 -2.39 6.34
C ASP A 431 -22.14 -3.59 6.83
N ALA A 432 -23.36 -3.70 6.33
CA ALA A 432 -24.19 -4.88 6.53
C ALA A 432 -25.23 -4.99 5.42
N THR A 433 -26.02 -6.07 5.42
CA THR A 433 -27.12 -6.19 4.46
C THR A 433 -28.22 -5.14 4.69
N PHE A 434 -28.42 -4.68 5.95
CA PHE A 434 -29.43 -3.68 6.33
C PHE A 434 -30.82 -3.93 5.71
N ARG A 435 -31.26 -5.19 5.81
CA ARG A 435 -32.47 -5.70 5.16
C ARG A 435 -33.74 -5.01 5.64
N ARG A 436 -33.85 -4.80 6.94
CA ARG A 436 -35.06 -4.25 7.56
C ARG A 436 -35.01 -2.73 7.57
N ARG A 437 -36.14 -2.11 7.29
CA ARG A 437 -36.32 -0.66 7.42
C ARG A 437 -35.99 -0.17 8.83
N SER A 438 -36.37 -0.93 9.86
CA SER A 438 -36.09 -0.61 11.26
C SER A 438 -34.60 -0.46 11.55
N ASP A 439 -33.76 -1.30 10.93
CA ASP A 439 -32.31 -1.27 11.15
C ASP A 439 -31.70 -0.02 10.48
N ARG A 440 -32.19 0.34 9.28
CA ARG A 440 -31.80 1.58 8.59
C ARG A 440 -32.26 2.84 9.34
N ASP A 441 -33.45 2.80 9.93
CA ASP A 441 -33.97 3.91 10.73
C ASP A 441 -33.15 4.13 12.02
N GLN A 442 -32.62 3.07 12.64
CA GLN A 442 -31.68 3.19 13.77
C GLN A 442 -30.37 3.89 13.35
N VAL A 443 -29.86 3.62 12.15
CA VAL A 443 -28.68 4.31 11.61
C VAL A 443 -28.99 5.80 11.37
N ARG A 444 -30.17 6.11 10.81
CA ARG A 444 -30.61 7.51 10.65
C ARG A 444 -30.66 8.25 11.97
N GLU A 445 -31.22 7.62 12.99
CA GLU A 445 -31.30 8.23 14.32
C GLU A 445 -29.91 8.44 14.94
N MET A 446 -29.00 7.47 14.77
CA MET A 446 -27.61 7.63 15.19
C MET A 446 -26.93 8.80 14.47
N ALA A 447 -27.06 8.91 13.15
CA ALA A 447 -26.48 10.02 12.39
C ALA A 447 -27.02 11.38 12.89
N ARG A 448 -28.33 11.48 13.09
CA ARG A 448 -29.00 12.68 13.63
C ARG A 448 -28.48 13.07 15.01
N GLN A 449 -28.29 12.12 15.92
CA GLN A 449 -27.79 12.37 17.28
C GLN A 449 -26.40 12.98 17.31
N PHE A 450 -25.54 12.62 16.35
CA PHE A 450 -24.17 13.12 16.24
C PHE A 450 -24.02 14.31 15.27
N GLY A 451 -25.13 14.80 14.69
CA GLY A 451 -25.10 15.87 13.68
C GLY A 451 -24.36 15.46 12.40
N ALA A 452 -24.32 14.15 12.10
CA ALA A 452 -23.67 13.60 10.93
C ALA A 452 -24.67 13.40 9.79
N ARG A 453 -24.20 13.55 8.55
CA ARG A 453 -24.98 13.25 7.33
C ARG A 453 -25.10 11.74 7.13
N LEU A 454 -26.31 11.24 6.86
CA LEU A 454 -26.52 9.85 6.46
C LEU A 454 -26.40 9.73 4.93
N ARG A 455 -25.36 9.03 4.47
CA ARG A 455 -25.10 8.80 3.04
C ARG A 455 -25.24 7.31 2.74
N LEU A 456 -26.26 6.91 1.99
CA LEU A 456 -26.60 5.51 1.73
C LEU A 456 -26.10 5.07 0.34
N VAL A 457 -25.27 4.04 0.30
CA VAL A 457 -24.85 3.38 -0.93
C VAL A 457 -25.43 1.97 -0.97
N GLU A 458 -26.32 1.73 -1.93
CA GLU A 458 -26.91 0.42 -2.17
C GLU A 458 -26.15 -0.32 -3.27
N CYS A 459 -25.38 -1.35 -2.89
CA CYS A 459 -24.71 -2.23 -3.81
C CYS A 459 -25.71 -3.15 -4.52
N ARG A 460 -25.71 -3.09 -5.85
CA ARG A 460 -26.53 -3.90 -6.75
C ARG A 460 -25.64 -4.69 -7.70
N LEU A 461 -26.12 -5.87 -8.06
CA LEU A 461 -25.52 -6.72 -9.06
C LEU A 461 -26.60 -7.64 -9.66
N GLN A 462 -26.47 -7.97 -10.94
CA GLN A 462 -27.36 -8.94 -11.58
C GLN A 462 -27.27 -10.30 -10.88
N GLU A 463 -28.41 -10.97 -10.73
CA GLU A 463 -28.54 -12.20 -9.95
C GLU A 463 -27.60 -13.33 -10.40
N ASP A 464 -27.48 -13.52 -11.72
CA ASP A 464 -26.58 -14.54 -12.29
C ASP A 464 -25.12 -14.27 -11.91
N LEU A 465 -24.71 -13.01 -11.87
CA LEU A 465 -23.36 -12.60 -11.46
C LEU A 465 -23.16 -12.75 -9.94
N VAL A 466 -24.21 -12.52 -9.13
CA VAL A 466 -24.16 -12.78 -7.68
C VAL A 466 -23.89 -14.26 -7.43
N LYS A 467 -24.62 -15.14 -8.13
CA LYS A 467 -24.44 -16.59 -8.01
C LYS A 467 -23.02 -17.02 -8.39
N GLN A 468 -22.51 -16.53 -9.52
CA GLN A 468 -21.14 -16.79 -9.95
C GLN A 468 -20.09 -16.33 -8.92
N ARG A 469 -20.24 -15.12 -8.36
CA ARG A 469 -19.32 -14.59 -7.33
C ARG A 469 -19.33 -15.43 -6.05
N LEU A 470 -20.51 -15.83 -5.57
CA LEU A 470 -20.62 -16.63 -4.36
C LEU A 470 -19.99 -18.03 -4.56
N GLN A 471 -20.21 -18.66 -5.72
CA GLN A 471 -19.59 -19.94 -6.06
C GLN A 471 -18.06 -19.84 -6.15
N ALA A 472 -17.54 -18.84 -6.89
CA ALA A 472 -16.10 -18.65 -7.00
C ALA A 472 -15.43 -18.41 -5.64
N ARG A 473 -16.12 -17.73 -4.71
CA ARG A 473 -15.63 -17.49 -3.35
C ARG A 473 -15.58 -18.77 -2.52
N GLU A 474 -16.61 -19.60 -2.60
CA GLU A 474 -16.63 -20.92 -1.94
C GLU A 474 -15.47 -21.79 -2.43
N ASP A 475 -15.20 -21.78 -3.74
CA ASP A 475 -14.08 -22.53 -4.34
C ASP A 475 -12.70 -22.03 -3.87
N LEU A 476 -12.56 -20.70 -3.69
CA LEU A 476 -11.30 -20.05 -3.29
C LEU A 476 -11.07 -20.05 -1.76
N GLY A 477 -12.10 -20.34 -0.97
CA GLY A 477 -12.04 -20.22 0.49
C GLY A 477 -11.74 -18.79 0.97
N ASP A 478 -12.23 -17.78 0.23
CA ASP A 478 -11.91 -16.37 0.45
C ASP A 478 -12.76 -15.77 1.60
N GLY A 479 -12.08 -15.26 2.63
CA GLY A 479 -12.60 -14.97 3.98
C GLY A 479 -13.47 -13.73 4.14
N LEU A 480 -13.87 -13.08 3.04
CA LEU A 480 -14.58 -11.79 3.06
C LEU A 480 -15.98 -11.86 3.70
N SER A 481 -16.68 -12.99 3.61
CA SER A 481 -18.00 -13.21 4.26
C SER A 481 -18.42 -14.68 4.12
N ASP A 482 -19.18 -15.21 5.07
CA ASP A 482 -19.61 -16.62 5.11
C ASP A 482 -20.90 -16.91 4.30
N ALA A 483 -21.42 -15.93 3.54
CA ALA A 483 -22.71 -16.06 2.85
C ALA A 483 -22.72 -17.08 1.69
N THR A 484 -23.81 -17.83 1.54
CA THR A 484 -24.03 -18.80 0.46
C THR A 484 -25.08 -18.31 -0.56
N TRP A 485 -25.25 -19.03 -1.66
CA TRP A 485 -26.37 -18.77 -2.59
C TRP A 485 -27.75 -18.86 -1.91
N GLU A 486 -27.94 -19.81 -1.00
CA GLU A 486 -29.15 -19.93 -0.19
C GLU A 486 -29.36 -18.69 0.70
N THR A 487 -28.28 -18.18 1.30
CA THR A 487 -28.32 -16.93 2.08
C THR A 487 -28.84 -15.78 1.22
N TYR A 488 -28.37 -15.64 -0.02
CA TYR A 488 -28.84 -14.59 -0.94
C TYR A 488 -30.34 -14.68 -1.21
N LEU A 489 -30.86 -15.88 -1.50
CA LEU A 489 -32.28 -16.09 -1.81
C LEU A 489 -33.18 -15.68 -0.65
N HIS A 490 -32.86 -16.10 0.58
CA HIS A 490 -33.62 -15.69 1.77
C HIS A 490 -33.52 -14.19 2.03
N GLN A 491 -32.33 -13.61 1.89
CA GLN A 491 -32.17 -12.17 2.08
C GLN A 491 -33.01 -11.37 1.08
N ARG A 492 -33.15 -11.83 -0.17
CA ARG A 492 -33.94 -11.18 -1.21
C ARG A 492 -35.44 -11.13 -0.86
N GLU A 493 -35.97 -12.22 -0.32
CA GLU A 493 -37.39 -12.30 0.08
C GLU A 493 -37.71 -11.39 1.28
N GLU A 494 -36.76 -11.24 2.19
CA GLU A 494 -36.90 -10.44 3.41
C GLU A 494 -36.43 -8.98 3.26
N PHE A 495 -35.99 -8.55 2.07
CA PHE A 495 -35.39 -7.23 1.88
C PHE A 495 -36.46 -6.14 1.78
N ASP A 496 -36.59 -5.30 2.80
CA ASP A 496 -37.46 -4.13 2.73
C ASP A 496 -36.90 -3.13 1.71
N PRO A 497 -37.68 -2.69 0.70
CA PRO A 497 -37.23 -1.72 -0.28
C PRO A 497 -36.61 -0.47 0.35
N ILE A 498 -35.50 0.00 -0.22
CA ILE A 498 -34.85 1.23 0.22
C ILE A 498 -35.61 2.41 -0.40
N ASP A 499 -36.12 3.28 0.46
CA ASP A 499 -36.65 4.58 0.09
C ASP A 499 -35.48 5.58 -0.04
N PRO A 500 -35.21 6.17 -1.23
CA PRO A 500 -34.13 7.13 -1.40
C PRO A 500 -34.26 8.38 -0.50
N ALA A 501 -35.48 8.76 -0.10
CA ALA A 501 -35.72 9.89 0.80
C ALA A 501 -35.36 9.58 2.27
N SER A 502 -34.96 8.35 2.56
CA SER A 502 -34.65 7.85 3.89
C SER A 502 -33.19 8.15 4.32
N ALA A 503 -32.42 8.84 3.48
CA ALA A 503 -31.05 9.30 3.74
C ALA A 503 -30.90 10.75 3.21
N ASP A 504 -29.87 11.47 3.66
CA ASP A 504 -29.54 12.80 3.11
C ASP A 504 -29.10 12.68 1.64
N SER A 505 -28.39 11.60 1.32
CA SER A 505 -27.95 11.26 -0.04
C SER A 505 -28.05 9.76 -0.26
N TYR A 506 -28.46 9.35 -1.47
CA TYR A 506 -28.62 7.95 -1.86
C TYR A 506 -27.96 7.66 -3.22
N LEU A 507 -27.20 6.56 -3.29
CA LEU A 507 -26.58 6.04 -4.51
C LEU A 507 -26.94 4.56 -4.72
N ALA A 508 -27.59 4.25 -5.84
CA ALA A 508 -27.73 2.88 -6.32
C ALA A 508 -26.49 2.53 -7.16
N LEU A 509 -25.62 1.67 -6.62
CA LEU A 509 -24.32 1.35 -7.20
C LEU A 509 -24.36 0.01 -7.94
N ASN A 510 -24.13 0.01 -9.24
CA ASN A 510 -23.82 -1.24 -9.97
C ASN A 510 -22.36 -1.63 -9.69
N THR A 511 -22.16 -2.84 -9.19
CA THR A 511 -20.84 -3.37 -8.78
C THR A 511 -20.23 -4.34 -9.80
N GLU A 512 -20.69 -4.29 -11.06
CA GLU A 512 -20.22 -5.16 -12.13
C GLU A 512 -18.79 -4.85 -12.61
N SER A 513 -18.41 -3.57 -12.64
CA SER A 513 -17.06 -3.12 -13.03
C SER A 513 -16.00 -3.47 -11.99
N ASP A 514 -14.72 -3.24 -12.33
CA ASP A 514 -13.61 -3.49 -11.41
C ASP A 514 -13.71 -2.64 -10.13
N LEU A 515 -13.15 -3.16 -9.05
CA LEU A 515 -13.30 -2.58 -7.72
C LEU A 515 -12.82 -1.12 -7.65
N LEU A 516 -11.70 -0.80 -8.31
CA LEU A 516 -11.10 0.53 -8.25
C LEU A 516 -11.99 1.58 -8.93
N THR A 517 -12.50 1.28 -10.12
CA THR A 517 -13.44 2.14 -10.84
C THR A 517 -14.71 2.38 -10.03
N VAL A 518 -15.28 1.32 -9.46
CA VAL A 518 -16.51 1.42 -8.68
C VAL A 518 -16.27 2.19 -7.37
N SER A 519 -15.15 1.96 -6.68
CA SER A 519 -14.84 2.70 -5.45
C SER A 519 -14.60 4.19 -5.71
N HIS A 520 -13.89 4.54 -6.79
CA HIS A 520 -13.70 5.94 -7.19
C HIS A 520 -15.03 6.63 -7.51
N THR A 521 -15.95 5.93 -8.19
CA THR A 521 -17.29 6.45 -8.44
C THR A 521 -18.02 6.80 -7.14
N VAL A 522 -17.89 5.94 -6.12
CA VAL A 522 -18.50 6.19 -4.81
C VAL A 522 -17.83 7.34 -4.07
N THR A 523 -16.50 7.41 -4.04
CA THR A 523 -15.79 8.49 -3.33
C THR A 523 -15.98 9.85 -4.00
N ASP A 524 -16.04 9.90 -5.33
CA ASP A 524 -16.33 11.12 -6.09
C ASP A 524 -17.80 11.55 -5.89
N TRP A 525 -18.74 10.59 -5.85
CA TRP A 525 -20.12 10.86 -5.46
C TRP A 525 -20.21 11.42 -4.03
N LEU A 526 -19.52 10.81 -3.06
CA LEU A 526 -19.51 11.28 -1.67
C LEU A 526 -18.97 12.72 -1.58
N ARG A 527 -17.86 13.03 -2.26
CA ARG A 527 -17.26 14.38 -2.23
C ARG A 527 -18.12 15.46 -2.89
N SER A 528 -18.95 15.08 -3.86
CA SER A 528 -19.83 16.02 -4.59
C SER A 528 -21.17 16.29 -3.91
N GLN A 529 -21.50 15.56 -2.83
CA GLN A 529 -22.74 15.82 -2.09
C GLN A 529 -22.68 17.18 -1.39
N PRO A 530 -23.77 17.98 -1.45
CA PRO A 530 -23.81 19.29 -0.81
C PRO A 530 -23.63 19.16 0.71
N ALA A 531 -23.00 20.20 1.27
CA ALA A 531 -22.88 20.42 2.70
C ALA A 531 -24.25 20.64 3.35
#